data_AF-X1W0Y7-F1
#
_entry.id   AF-X1W0Y7-F1
#
_cell.length_a   1.000
_cell.length_b   1.000
_cell.length_c   1.000
_cell.angle_alpha   90.00
_cell.angle_beta   90.00
_cell.angle_gamma   90.00
#
_symmetry.space_group_name_H-M   'P 1'
#
loop_
_entity.id
_entity.type
_entity.pdbx_description
1 polymer ?
#
loop_
_entity_poly.entity_id
_entity_poly.type
_entity_poly.pdbx_seq_one_letter_code
_entity_poly.pdbx_strand_id
1 'polypeptide(L)'
;AKRILDYGYYAPTIYFPLIVNGAIMIEPTETESKNSLDKFVEAMLRIYEEALNKPEILKTAPHNTPIGRLDAVNAARKPILHD
;
A
#
# COMPACT_ATOMS: atom_id res chain seq x y z
N ALA A 1 -2.56 -1.32 -1.90
CA ALA A 1 -1.57 -1.34 -0.81
C ALA A 1 -0.19 -0.86 -1.25
N LYS A 2 0.60 -1.64 -2.00
CA LYS A 2 2.01 -1.28 -2.29
C LYS A 2 2.19 0.02 -3.08
N ARG A 3 1.31 0.31 -4.03
CA ARG A 3 1.34 1.57 -4.78
C ARG A 3 1.19 2.83 -3.90
N ILE A 4 0.49 2.74 -2.76
CA ILE A 4 0.34 3.85 -1.81
C ILE A 4 1.70 4.31 -1.25
N LEU A 5 2.64 3.37 -1.08
CA LEU A 5 4.00 3.65 -0.61
C LEU A 5 4.76 4.56 -1.58
N ASP A 6 4.52 4.45 -2.88
CA ASP A 6 5.20 5.27 -3.89
C ASP A 6 4.78 6.74 -3.86
N TYR A 7 3.62 7.03 -3.24
CA TYR A 7 3.12 8.38 -2.97
C TYR A 7 3.56 8.92 -1.61
N GLY A 8 4.43 8.20 -0.88
CA GLY A 8 4.96 8.63 0.42
C GLY A 8 4.01 8.38 1.59
N TYR A 9 2.94 7.61 1.40
CA TYR A 9 2.00 7.27 2.45
C TYR A 9 2.23 5.85 2.98
N TYR A 10 2.00 5.64 4.28
CA TYR A 10 1.86 4.29 4.81
C TYR A 10 0.55 3.67 4.31
N ALA A 11 0.58 2.38 4.00
CA ALA A 11 -0.63 1.67 3.58
C ALA A 11 -1.58 1.50 4.79
N PRO A 12 -2.88 1.80 4.67
CA PRO A 12 -3.85 1.50 5.71
C PRO A 12 -3.93 0.01 6.03
N THR A 13 -4.73 -0.36 7.03
CA THR A 13 -5.04 -1.76 7.31
C THR A 13 -5.67 -2.42 6.09
N ILE A 14 -5.11 -3.55 5.65
CA ILE A 14 -5.57 -4.31 4.48
C ILE A 14 -6.03 -5.69 4.89
N TYR A 15 -6.98 -6.25 4.13
CA TYR A 15 -7.57 -7.57 4.37
C TYR A 15 -8.28 -7.73 5.73
N PHE A 16 -8.69 -6.63 6.35
CA PHE A 16 -9.53 -6.60 7.55
C PHE A 16 -10.60 -5.49 7.42
N PRO A 17 -11.84 -5.70 7.89
CA PRO A 17 -12.37 -6.92 8.50
C PRO A 17 -12.50 -8.08 7.49
N LEU A 18 -12.37 -9.32 7.98
CA LEU A 18 -12.33 -10.53 7.14
C LEU A 18 -13.61 -10.76 6.32
N ILE A 19 -14.72 -10.14 6.72
CA ILE A 19 -16.02 -10.22 6.02
C ILE A 19 -16.10 -9.34 4.76
N VAL A 20 -15.07 -8.53 4.48
CA VAL A 20 -14.99 -7.69 3.28
C VAL A 20 -13.78 -8.12 2.44
N ASN A 21 -14.04 -8.71 1.27
CA ASN A 21 -12.99 -9.16 0.37
C ASN A 21 -12.19 -7.97 -0.20
N GLY A 22 -10.86 -8.06 -0.17
CA GLY A 22 -9.98 -7.00 -0.66
C GLY A 22 -10.05 -5.70 0.16
N ALA A 23 -10.51 -5.77 1.42
CA ALA A 23 -10.71 -4.60 2.26
C ALA A 23 -9.46 -3.71 2.38
N ILE A 24 -9.70 -2.41 2.37
CA ILE A 24 -8.76 -1.36 2.75
C ILE A 24 -9.48 -0.52 3.81
N MET A 25 -9.09 -0.67 5.07
CA MET A 25 -9.68 0.01 6.22
C MET A 25 -8.82 1.20 6.62
N ILE A 26 -9.37 2.41 6.45
CA ILE A 26 -8.68 3.68 6.64
C ILE A 26 -9.15 4.33 7.94
N GLU A 27 -8.19 4.66 8.82
CA GLU A 27 -8.41 5.40 10.05
C GLU A 27 -7.46 6.61 10.07
N PRO A 28 -7.94 7.84 9.84
CA PRO A 28 -7.09 9.02 9.84
C PRO A 28 -6.75 9.55 11.24
N THR A 29 -7.57 9.25 12.26
CA THR A 29 -7.55 9.90 13.59
C THR A 29 -7.86 11.40 13.57
N GLU A 30 -8.11 11.98 14.74
CA GLU A 30 -8.53 13.37 14.91
C GLU A 30 -7.41 14.40 14.74
N THR A 31 -6.14 13.97 14.83
CA THR A 31 -4.98 14.88 14.73
C THR A 31 -4.65 15.27 13.29
N GLU A 32 -5.18 14.54 12.31
CA GLU A 32 -4.89 14.82 10.90
C GLU A 32 -5.64 16.04 10.38
N SER A 33 -4.91 16.92 9.70
CA SER A 33 -5.50 18.11 9.12
C SER A 33 -6.35 17.77 7.90
N LYS A 34 -7.37 18.60 7.60
CA LYS A 34 -8.16 18.48 6.36
C LYS A 34 -7.27 18.41 5.11
N ASN A 35 -6.22 19.24 5.07
CA ASN A 35 -5.28 19.27 3.96
C ASN A 35 -4.49 17.95 3.80
N SER A 36 -4.14 17.28 4.89
CA SER A 36 -3.52 15.95 4.85
C SER A 36 -4.47 14.92 4.21
N LEU A 37 -5.74 14.95 4.63
CA LEU A 37 -6.78 14.06 4.12
C LEU A 37 -7.06 14.29 2.64
N ASP A 38 -7.19 15.55 2.22
CA ASP A 38 -7.41 15.92 0.82
C ASP A 38 -6.28 15.37 -0.06
N LYS A 39 -5.02 15.55 0.35
CA LYS A 39 -3.86 15.01 -0.38
C LYS A 39 -3.84 13.48 -0.46
N PHE A 40 -4.22 12.80 0.63
CA PHE A 40 -4.33 11.34 0.62
C PHE A 40 -5.43 10.87 -0.33
N VAL A 41 -6.58 11.54 -0.35
CA VAL A 41 -7.68 11.27 -1.29
C VAL A 41 -7.23 11.50 -2.73
N GLU A 42 -6.53 12.59 -3.02
CA GLU A 42 -5.96 12.85 -4.35
C GLU A 42 -5.02 11.72 -4.81
N ALA A 43 -4.14 11.23 -3.92
CA ALA A 43 -3.27 10.10 -4.22
C ALA A 43 -4.08 8.84 -4.51
N MET A 44 -5.11 8.54 -3.71
CA MET A 44 -5.98 7.38 -3.90
C MET A 44 -6.77 7.44 -5.21
N LEU A 45 -7.28 8.61 -5.61
CA LEU A 45 -7.95 8.81 -6.89
C LEU A 45 -6.99 8.58 -8.07
N ARG A 46 -5.75 9.05 -7.98
CA ARG A 46 -4.72 8.76 -9.00
C ARG A 46 -4.42 7.27 -9.08
N ILE A 47 -4.28 6.59 -7.94
CA ILE A 47 -4.07 5.14 -7.90
C ILE A 47 -5.24 4.39 -8.51
N TYR A 48 -6.47 4.86 -8.30
CA TYR A 48 -7.66 4.29 -8.93
C TYR A 48 -7.61 4.41 -10.46
N GLU A 49 -7.29 5.60 -10.98
CA GLU A 49 -7.11 5.81 -12.42
C GLU A 49 -5.97 4.97 -13.00
N GLU A 50 -4.84 4.85 -12.28
CA GLU A 50 -3.75 3.96 -12.66
C GLU A 50 -4.18 2.49 -12.67
N ALA A 51 -5.03 2.07 -11.73
CA ALA A 51 -5.55 0.70 -11.69
C ALA A 51 -6.41 0.36 -12.91
N LEU A 52 -7.25 1.30 -13.35
CA LEU A 52 -8.11 1.13 -14.51
C LEU A 52 -7.32 1.13 -15.82
N ASN A 53 -6.40 2.08 -15.97
CA ASN A 53 -5.76 2.34 -17.26
C ASN A 53 -4.39 1.67 -17.43
N LYS A 54 -3.66 1.42 -16.33
CA LYS A 54 -2.27 0.92 -16.32
C LYS A 54 -2.01 -0.02 -15.12
N PRO A 55 -2.76 -1.13 -14.97
CA PRO A 55 -2.72 -1.98 -13.77
C PRO A 55 -1.33 -2.55 -13.45
N GLU A 56 -0.45 -2.70 -14.44
CA GLU A 56 0.91 -3.21 -14.25
C GLU A 56 1.75 -2.35 -13.29
N ILE A 57 1.50 -1.04 -13.23
CA ILE A 57 2.21 -0.16 -12.30
C ILE A 57 1.87 -0.51 -10.84
N LEU A 58 0.63 -0.90 -10.54
CA LEU A 58 0.23 -1.36 -9.21
C LEU A 58 0.78 -2.75 -8.88
N LYS A 59 0.82 -3.65 -9.87
CA LYS A 59 1.30 -5.03 -9.68
C LYS A 59 2.79 -5.08 -9.36
N THR A 60 3.57 -4.20 -9.97
CA THR A 60 5.03 -4.13 -9.82
C THR A 60 5.48 -3.21 -8.68
N ALA A 61 4.60 -2.35 -8.15
CA ALA A 61 4.89 -1.50 -7.00
C ALA A 61 5.33 -2.30 -5.75
N PRO A 62 6.18 -1.74 -4.88
CA PRO A 62 6.66 -0.35 -4.89
C PRO A 62 7.90 -0.15 -5.76
N HIS A 63 8.07 1.10 -6.24
CA HIS A 63 9.18 1.54 -7.09
C HIS A 63 10.06 2.61 -6.44
N ASN A 64 9.51 3.39 -5.50
CA ASN A 64 10.23 4.53 -4.88
C ASN A 64 10.80 4.21 -3.49
N THR A 65 10.50 3.04 -2.94
CA THR A 65 11.03 2.61 -1.64
C THR A 65 12.46 2.09 -1.78
N PRO A 66 13.30 2.17 -0.72
CA PRO A 66 14.69 1.69 -0.77
C PRO A 66 14.84 0.22 -1.17
N ILE A 67 13.83 -0.59 -0.87
CA ILE A 67 13.73 -2.01 -1.22
C ILE A 67 12.35 -2.26 -1.83
N GLY A 68 12.29 -3.12 -2.84
CA GLY A 68 11.05 -3.56 -3.49
C GLY A 68 10.26 -4.60 -2.68
N ARG A 69 9.47 -5.43 -3.37
CA ARG A 69 8.78 -6.54 -2.71
C ARG A 69 9.76 -7.61 -2.25
N LEU A 70 9.69 -7.94 -0.97
CA LEU A 70 10.44 -9.05 -0.39
C LEU A 70 9.81 -10.39 -0.79
N ASP A 71 10.66 -11.39 -1.00
CA ASP A 71 10.22 -12.77 -1.20
C ASP A 71 9.88 -13.41 0.15
N ALA A 72 8.66 -13.15 0.62
CA ALA A 72 8.15 -13.72 1.86
C ALA A 72 8.04 -15.25 1.81
N VAL A 73 7.88 -15.85 0.62
CA VAL A 73 7.75 -17.30 0.47
C VAL A 73 9.10 -17.96 0.72
N ASN A 74 10.16 -17.44 0.08
CA ASN A 74 11.50 -17.95 0.31
C ASN A 74 11.94 -17.69 1.76
N ALA A 75 11.69 -16.49 2.29
CA ALA A 75 12.03 -16.17 3.69
C ALA A 75 11.36 -17.12 4.69
N ALA A 76 10.09 -17.48 4.47
CA ALA A 76 9.37 -18.42 5.33
C ALA A 76 9.87 -19.88 5.18
N ARG A 77 10.31 -20.28 3.98
CA ARG A 77 10.77 -21.65 3.70
C ARG A 77 12.25 -21.90 4.01
N LYS A 78 13.08 -20.86 3.88
CA LYS A 78 14.55 -20.90 4.05
C LYS A 78 15.02 -19.68 4.85
N PRO A 79 14.64 -19.57 6.13
CA PRO A 79 15.02 -18.43 6.95
C PRO A 79 16.54 -18.41 7.19
N ILE A 80 17.16 -17.25 7.02
CA ILE A 80 18.54 -16.98 7.45
C ILE A 80 18.42 -16.13 8.72
N LEU A 81 18.78 -16.72 9.87
CA LEU A 81 18.57 -16.10 11.19
C LEU A 81 19.84 -15.49 11.79
N HIS A 82 21.00 -15.85 11.24
CA HIS A 82 22.32 -15.40 11.65
C HIS A 82 23.17 -15.20 10.39
N ASP A 83 24.17 -14.35 10.50
CA ASP A 83 25.19 -14.12 9.47
C ASP A 83 26.15 -15.31 9.33
#